data_AF-A0A401NQS4-F1
#
_entry.id   AF-A0A401NQS4-F1
#
_cell.length_a   1.000
_cell.length_b   1.000
_cell.length_c   1.000
_cell.angle_alpha   90.00
_cell.angle_beta   90.00
_cell.angle_gamma   90.00
#
_symmetry.space_group_name_H-M   'P 1'
#
loop_
_entity.id
_entity.type
_entity.pdbx_description
1 polymer ?
#
loop_
_entity_poly.entity_id
_entity_poly.type
_entity_poly.pdbx_seq_one_letter_code
_entity_poly.pdbx_strand_id
1 'polypeptide(L)'
;MYTFVVRDRNSSIYAEVGKVLISTGQWRRLKRDNPRFNLMLGERNKLPFGTLGHEPGLAQLVNYYRGADKLCRKASLVKLIKTIPELMESCTWFPESYVIYPIGLQTTVIPVKNGIKAQRNNVRTDDREAFLASYHKRQGNGESNVWIAKSSAGAKGTGIFISSDANELMDYIDNQGQVHVIQKYLERPLLLEPGHRKFDISILIKQYNSAATPSYQVMCV
;
A
#
# COMPACT_ATOMS: atom_id res chain seq x y z
N MET A 1 -15.95 4.75 -32.17
CA MET A 1 -16.22 3.70 -31.17
C MET A 1 -14.93 3.35 -30.47
N TYR A 2 -14.90 3.45 -29.14
CA TYR A 2 -13.74 3.15 -28.31
C TYR A 2 -13.65 1.67 -27.96
N THR A 3 -12.51 1.24 -27.43
CA THR A 3 -12.21 -0.15 -27.12
C THR A 3 -11.58 -0.33 -25.74
N PHE A 4 -11.91 -1.41 -25.03
CA PHE A 4 -11.32 -1.69 -23.73
C PHE A 4 -11.05 -3.18 -23.46
N VAL A 5 -10.06 -3.45 -22.61
CA VAL A 5 -9.71 -4.80 -22.12
C VAL A 5 -9.89 -4.87 -20.60
N VAL A 6 -10.20 -6.08 -20.11
CA VAL A 6 -10.39 -6.37 -18.69
C VAL A 6 -9.46 -7.51 -18.29
N ARG A 7 -8.54 -7.24 -17.37
CA ARG A 7 -7.44 -8.14 -16.97
C ARG A 7 -7.59 -8.60 -15.51
N ASP A 8 -8.05 -7.76 -14.58
CA ASP A 8 -8.60 -8.26 -13.32
C ASP A 8 -10.07 -8.68 -13.50
N ARG A 9 -10.37 -9.97 -13.27
CA ARG A 9 -11.74 -10.51 -13.23
C ARG A 9 -12.35 -10.46 -11.83
N ASN A 10 -11.55 -10.19 -10.80
CA ASN A 10 -11.93 -10.27 -9.38
C ASN A 10 -12.29 -8.89 -8.80
N SER A 11 -12.33 -7.84 -9.62
CA SER A 11 -12.77 -6.49 -9.21
C SER A 11 -14.26 -6.33 -9.49
N SER A 12 -15.06 -6.19 -8.44
CA SER A 12 -16.48 -5.81 -8.53
C SER A 12 -16.65 -4.45 -9.19
N ILE A 13 -15.88 -3.45 -8.75
CA ILE A 13 -15.90 -2.07 -9.28
C ILE A 13 -15.64 -2.07 -10.80
N TYR A 14 -14.55 -2.69 -11.25
CA TYR A 14 -14.19 -2.66 -12.68
C TYR A 14 -15.00 -3.65 -13.54
N ALA A 15 -15.66 -4.65 -12.94
CA ALA A 15 -16.71 -5.41 -13.62
C ALA A 15 -17.93 -4.52 -13.92
N GLU A 16 -18.38 -3.70 -12.95
CA GLU A 16 -19.53 -2.81 -13.15
C GLU A 16 -19.22 -1.67 -14.11
N VAL A 17 -18.05 -1.01 -13.98
CA VAL A 17 -17.57 -0.04 -14.98
C VAL A 17 -17.53 -0.67 -16.37
N GLY A 18 -17.13 -1.94 -16.49
CA GLY A 18 -17.18 -2.70 -17.74
C GLY A 18 -18.58 -2.84 -18.34
N LYS A 19 -19.64 -2.97 -17.51
CA LYS A 19 -21.04 -2.96 -17.99
C LYS A 19 -21.46 -1.57 -18.43
N VAL A 20 -21.21 -0.57 -17.58
CA VAL A 20 -21.59 0.84 -17.82
C VAL A 20 -20.98 1.37 -19.13
N LEU A 21 -19.72 1.03 -19.41
CA LEU A 21 -19.07 1.35 -20.70
C LEU A 21 -19.83 0.73 -21.88
N ILE A 22 -20.18 -0.56 -21.81
CA ILE A 22 -20.92 -1.26 -22.89
C ILE A 22 -22.31 -0.65 -23.10
N SER A 23 -23.04 -0.33 -22.03
CA SER A 23 -24.38 0.25 -22.13
C SER A 23 -24.43 1.65 -22.76
N THR A 24 -23.30 2.34 -22.94
CA THR A 24 -23.26 3.59 -23.73
C THR A 24 -23.41 3.36 -25.23
N GLY A 25 -23.20 2.14 -25.73
CA GLY A 25 -23.05 1.84 -27.17
C GLY A 25 -21.76 2.38 -27.80
N GLN A 26 -21.00 3.24 -27.11
CA GLN A 26 -19.79 3.89 -27.65
C GLN A 26 -18.51 3.07 -27.43
N TRP A 27 -18.56 2.03 -26.58
CA TRP A 27 -17.41 1.21 -26.19
C TRP A 27 -17.61 -0.28 -26.50
N ARG A 28 -16.57 -0.91 -27.06
CA ARG A 28 -16.51 -2.35 -27.34
C ARG A 28 -15.45 -3.04 -26.48
N ARG A 29 -15.83 -4.09 -25.76
CA ARG A 29 -14.88 -4.95 -25.04
C ARG A 29 -14.10 -5.84 -26.01
N LEU A 30 -12.79 -5.96 -25.81
CA LEU A 30 -11.89 -6.83 -26.58
C LEU A 30 -11.44 -8.07 -25.76
N LYS A 31 -10.77 -9.01 -26.43
CA LYS A 31 -10.04 -10.12 -25.77
C LYS A 31 -8.95 -9.55 -24.85
N ARG A 32 -8.73 -10.17 -23.68
CA ARG A 32 -7.84 -9.70 -22.58
C ARG A 32 -6.46 -9.20 -23.05
N ASP A 33 -5.89 -9.89 -24.04
CA ASP A 33 -4.51 -9.75 -24.49
C ASP A 33 -4.40 -9.18 -25.92
N ASN A 34 -5.48 -8.59 -26.45
CA ASN A 34 -5.40 -7.74 -27.65
C ASN A 34 -4.73 -6.41 -27.24
N PRO A 35 -3.64 -5.95 -27.90
CA PRO A 35 -2.92 -4.75 -27.50
C PRO A 35 -3.59 -3.44 -27.97
N ARG A 36 -4.47 -3.48 -28.99
CA ARG A 36 -5.09 -2.29 -29.59
C ARG A 36 -6.37 -1.87 -28.84
N PHE A 37 -6.20 -1.47 -27.58
CA PHE A 37 -7.27 -0.98 -26.69
C PHE A 37 -7.05 0.50 -26.32
N ASN A 38 -8.13 1.26 -26.12
CA ASN A 38 -8.09 2.61 -25.56
C ASN A 38 -8.03 2.63 -24.02
N LEU A 39 -8.65 1.64 -23.36
CA LEU A 39 -8.68 1.54 -21.90
C LEU A 39 -8.32 0.13 -21.42
N MET A 40 -7.34 0.04 -20.51
CA MET A 40 -7.04 -1.18 -19.76
C MET A 40 -7.63 -1.08 -18.35
N LEU A 41 -8.56 -1.98 -18.04
CA LEU A 41 -8.94 -2.32 -16.66
C LEU A 41 -7.99 -3.44 -16.19
N GLY A 42 -6.82 -3.03 -15.70
CA GLY A 42 -5.62 -3.84 -15.52
C GLY A 42 -5.66 -4.82 -14.35
N GLU A 43 -4.61 -5.62 -14.21
CA GLU A 43 -4.45 -6.60 -13.13
C GLU A 43 -3.67 -6.02 -11.93
N ARG A 44 -4.06 -6.39 -10.70
CA ARG A 44 -3.58 -5.76 -9.45
C ARG A 44 -2.08 -5.89 -9.18
N ASN A 45 -1.44 -6.90 -9.77
CA ASN A 45 -0.05 -7.27 -9.53
C ASN A 45 0.66 -7.44 -10.88
N LYS A 46 1.88 -6.91 -11.01
CA LYS A 46 2.73 -7.00 -12.21
C LYS A 46 2.05 -6.48 -13.50
N LEU A 47 1.21 -5.45 -13.40
CA LEU A 47 0.61 -4.77 -14.56
C LEU A 47 1.71 -4.32 -15.54
N PRO A 48 1.62 -4.62 -16.85
CA PRO A 48 2.67 -4.36 -17.84
C PRO A 48 2.73 -2.87 -18.26
N PHE A 49 3.00 -1.96 -17.32
CA PHE A 49 3.10 -0.52 -17.60
C PHE A 49 4.10 -0.15 -18.72
N GLY A 50 5.13 -0.98 -18.92
CA GLY A 50 6.15 -0.78 -19.96
C GLY A 50 5.70 -1.15 -21.38
N THR A 51 4.46 -1.61 -21.60
CA THR A 51 3.90 -1.87 -22.93
C THR A 51 2.74 -0.93 -23.28
N LEU A 52 2.51 0.11 -22.48
CA LEU A 52 1.41 1.07 -22.66
C LEU A 52 1.89 2.31 -23.41
N GLY A 53 1.06 2.85 -24.30
CA GLY A 53 1.36 4.08 -25.05
C GLY A 53 2.24 3.88 -26.29
N HIS A 54 2.53 2.63 -26.67
CA HIS A 54 3.35 2.28 -27.83
C HIS A 54 2.53 1.92 -29.09
N GLU A 55 1.20 1.93 -29.03
CA GLU A 55 0.30 1.62 -30.14
C GLU A 55 0.07 2.83 -31.07
N PRO A 56 0.50 2.80 -32.35
CA PRO A 56 0.39 3.95 -33.25
C PRO A 56 -1.06 4.38 -33.51
N GLY A 57 -1.30 5.70 -33.43
CA GLY A 57 -2.61 6.32 -33.65
C GLY A 57 -3.65 6.03 -32.55
N LEU A 58 -3.24 5.52 -31.39
CA LEU A 58 -4.18 5.01 -30.38
C LEU A 58 -3.81 5.48 -28.96
N ALA A 59 -4.56 6.46 -28.44
CA ALA A 59 -4.41 6.89 -27.04
C ALA A 59 -4.85 5.79 -26.07
N GLN A 60 -3.95 5.43 -25.14
CA GLN A 60 -4.16 4.36 -24.15
C GLN A 60 -4.20 4.91 -22.72
N LEU A 61 -5.22 4.50 -21.96
CA LEU A 61 -5.41 4.79 -20.55
C LEU A 61 -5.42 3.50 -19.73
N VAL A 62 -4.99 3.58 -18.46
CA VAL A 62 -5.02 2.47 -17.50
C VAL A 62 -5.56 2.93 -16.15
N ASN A 63 -6.25 2.05 -15.45
CA ASN A 63 -6.94 2.30 -14.19
C ASN A 63 -6.05 2.22 -12.92
N TYR A 64 -4.73 2.43 -13.05
CA TYR A 64 -3.77 2.35 -11.93
C TYR A 64 -2.63 3.37 -12.09
N TYR A 65 -2.22 4.02 -10.99
CA TYR A 65 -0.92 4.71 -10.91
C TYR A 65 0.24 3.72 -10.77
N ARG A 66 1.26 3.84 -11.65
CA ARG A 66 2.53 3.13 -11.47
C ARG A 66 3.26 3.70 -10.24
N GLY A 67 3.55 2.86 -9.24
CA GLY A 67 4.21 3.28 -8.01
C GLY A 67 3.28 3.71 -6.86
N ALA A 68 1.95 3.67 -7.03
CA ALA A 68 1.01 3.94 -5.94
C ALA A 68 1.01 2.85 -4.85
N ASP A 69 1.62 1.70 -5.10
CA ASP A 69 1.92 0.69 -4.09
C ASP A 69 2.77 1.24 -2.93
N LYS A 70 3.50 2.36 -3.13
CA LYS A 70 4.16 3.10 -2.05
C LYS A 70 3.18 3.63 -1.00
N LEU A 71 1.97 4.03 -1.40
CA LEU A 71 0.91 4.51 -0.51
C LEU A 71 0.03 3.35 -0.02
N CYS A 72 -0.30 2.41 -0.91
CA CYS A 72 -1.27 1.34 -0.62
C CYS A 72 -0.70 0.15 0.20
N ARG A 73 0.61 0.07 0.46
CA ARG A 73 1.24 -0.97 1.28
C ARG A 73 1.69 -0.41 2.63
N LYS A 74 1.35 -1.09 3.73
CA LYS A 74 1.54 -0.58 5.10
C LYS A 74 3.01 -0.18 5.40
N ALA A 75 3.96 -1.08 5.15
CA ALA A 75 5.37 -0.80 5.38
C ALA A 75 5.91 0.32 4.46
N SER A 76 5.41 0.40 3.23
CA SER A 76 5.77 1.47 2.29
C SER A 76 5.21 2.83 2.70
N LEU A 77 3.98 2.87 3.22
CA LEU A 77 3.33 4.09 3.72
C LEU A 77 4.08 4.68 4.92
N VAL A 78 4.44 3.84 5.90
CA VAL A 78 5.27 4.25 7.05
C VAL A 78 6.59 4.84 6.56
N LYS A 79 7.27 4.17 5.62
CA LYS A 79 8.53 4.67 5.06
C LYS A 79 8.34 5.93 4.22
N LEU A 80 7.20 6.10 3.54
CA LEU A 80 6.89 7.32 2.77
C LEU A 80 6.72 8.53 3.70
N ILE A 81 5.94 8.38 4.78
CA ILE A 81 5.75 9.43 5.81
C ILE A 81 7.09 9.76 6.48
N LYS A 82 7.91 8.75 6.82
CA LYS A 82 9.26 8.91 7.40
C LYS A 82 10.34 9.40 6.41
N THR A 83 10.07 9.59 5.11
CA THR A 83 11.08 10.03 4.12
C THR A 83 10.75 11.35 3.42
N ILE A 84 9.60 11.96 3.73
CA ILE A 84 9.20 13.28 3.24
C ILE A 84 9.18 14.21 4.46
N PRO A 85 10.13 15.16 4.61
CA PRO A 85 10.23 16.03 5.80
C PRO A 85 8.93 16.76 6.11
N GLU A 86 8.26 17.28 5.08
CA GLU A 86 7.00 18.02 5.19
C GLU A 86 5.86 17.16 5.77
N LEU A 87 5.92 15.84 5.58
CA LEU A 87 5.05 14.90 6.28
C LEU A 87 5.57 14.63 7.69
N MET A 88 6.84 14.27 7.87
CA MET A 88 7.39 13.92 9.18
C MET A 88 7.16 15.02 10.23
N GLU A 89 7.35 16.28 9.86
CA GLU A 89 7.22 17.44 10.75
C GLU A 89 5.75 17.80 11.07
N SER A 90 4.80 17.47 10.18
CA SER A 90 3.38 17.87 10.29
C SER A 90 2.40 16.74 10.64
N CYS A 91 2.84 15.48 10.63
CA CYS A 91 1.96 14.32 10.69
C CYS A 91 1.46 13.98 12.12
N THR A 92 0.56 14.81 12.63
CA THR A 92 -0.20 14.56 13.87
C THR A 92 -1.33 13.53 13.70
N TRP A 93 -1.68 13.21 12.45
CA TRP A 93 -2.86 12.40 12.07
C TRP A 93 -2.56 10.92 11.79
N PHE A 94 -1.29 10.51 11.71
CA PHE A 94 -0.89 9.12 11.54
C PHE A 94 -0.32 8.57 12.86
N PRO A 95 -0.86 7.47 13.42
CA PRO A 95 -0.33 6.92 14.66
C PRO A 95 1.13 6.47 14.52
N GLU A 96 1.93 6.72 15.56
CA GLU A 96 3.34 6.33 15.68
C GLU A 96 3.56 4.88 15.21
N SER A 97 4.51 4.68 14.29
CA SER A 97 4.64 3.42 13.53
C SER A 97 6.09 3.06 13.20
N TYR A 98 6.36 1.75 13.16
CA TYR A 98 7.67 1.16 12.95
C TYR A 98 7.58 -0.04 12.01
N VAL A 99 8.49 -0.13 11.03
CA VAL A 99 8.57 -1.26 10.08
C VAL A 99 9.56 -2.30 10.60
N ILE A 100 9.04 -3.47 10.97
CA ILE A 100 9.81 -4.58 11.53
C ILE A 100 9.92 -5.71 10.50
N TYR A 101 11.13 -6.22 10.31
CA TYR A 101 11.39 -7.43 9.53
C TYR A 101 11.54 -8.62 10.48
N PRO A 102 10.96 -9.79 10.15
CA PRO A 102 11.24 -11.03 10.84
C PRO A 102 12.74 -11.37 10.76
N ILE A 103 13.33 -11.88 11.84
CA ILE A 103 14.76 -12.23 11.90
C ILE A 103 15.15 -13.19 10.76
N GLY A 104 14.33 -14.21 10.48
CA GLY A 104 14.54 -15.14 9.36
C GLY A 104 14.44 -14.52 7.94
N LEU A 105 14.10 -13.23 7.84
CA LEU A 105 14.02 -12.44 6.61
C LEU A 105 15.08 -11.34 6.51
N GLN A 106 16.04 -11.29 7.45
CA GLN A 106 17.24 -10.47 7.32
C GLN A 106 18.11 -11.00 6.18
N THR A 107 17.93 -10.42 5.00
CA THR A 107 18.69 -10.77 3.80
C THR A 107 20.17 -10.48 3.99
N THR A 108 20.96 -11.54 3.80
CA THR A 108 22.41 -11.55 3.61
C THR A 108 22.98 -10.25 3.05
N VAL A 109 23.89 -9.62 3.81
CA VAL A 109 24.70 -8.50 3.32
C VAL A 109 25.77 -9.05 2.37
N ILE A 110 25.39 -9.27 1.11
CA ILE A 110 26.34 -9.69 0.06
C ILE A 110 27.27 -8.50 -0.24
N PRO A 111 28.60 -8.62 -0.02
CA PRO A 111 29.53 -7.54 -0.32
C PRO A 111 29.63 -7.36 -1.84
N VAL A 112 29.33 -6.15 -2.32
CA VAL A 112 29.39 -5.84 -3.76
C VAL A 112 30.85 -5.73 -4.21
N LYS A 113 31.40 -6.84 -4.72
CA LYS A 113 32.57 -6.77 -5.60
C LYS A 113 32.14 -6.28 -6.99
N ASN A 114 32.99 -5.48 -7.61
CA ASN A 114 32.97 -5.03 -9.02
C ASN A 114 31.88 -4.01 -9.42
N GLY A 115 32.15 -2.74 -9.09
CA GLY A 115 32.54 -1.77 -10.12
C GLY A 115 31.47 -1.15 -11.05
N ILE A 116 30.22 -1.61 -11.05
CA ILE A 116 29.13 -0.99 -11.83
C ILE A 116 28.21 -0.21 -10.88
N LYS A 117 27.87 1.03 -11.25
CA LYS A 117 27.06 1.96 -10.43
C LYS A 117 25.61 1.45 -10.25
N ALA A 118 25.40 0.64 -9.22
CA ALA A 118 24.06 0.23 -8.79
C ALA A 118 23.20 1.46 -8.43
N GLN A 119 21.93 1.43 -8.83
CA GLN A 119 20.94 2.41 -8.37
C GLN A 119 20.83 2.35 -6.84
N ARG A 120 20.57 3.49 -6.19
CA ARG A 120 20.54 3.67 -4.71
C ARG A 120 20.02 2.42 -3.99
N ASN A 121 20.93 1.65 -3.40
CA ASN A 121 20.57 0.50 -2.58
C ASN A 121 19.81 1.00 -1.35
N ASN A 122 18.49 0.86 -1.36
CA ASN A 122 17.66 1.08 -0.19
C ASN A 122 18.03 0.04 0.87
N VAL A 123 18.94 0.42 1.77
CA VAL A 123 19.26 -0.35 2.98
C VAL A 123 17.94 -0.68 3.67
N ARG A 124 17.71 -1.96 3.95
CA ARG A 124 16.51 -2.41 4.66
C ARG A 124 16.66 -2.07 6.14
N THR A 125 16.43 -0.80 6.47
CA THR A 125 16.31 -0.36 7.85
C THR A 125 15.16 -1.13 8.51
N ASP A 126 15.48 -1.88 9.55
CA ASP A 126 14.51 -2.38 10.51
C ASP A 126 14.37 -1.34 11.62
N ASP A 127 13.14 -1.03 11.99
CA ASP A 127 12.85 0.00 12.98
C ASP A 127 12.86 -0.56 14.43
N ARG A 128 13.23 -1.82 14.66
CA ARG A 128 13.16 -2.54 15.96
C ARG A 128 13.72 -1.77 17.16
N GLU A 129 14.93 -1.25 17.05
CA GLU A 129 15.56 -0.47 18.13
C GLU A 129 14.80 0.83 18.41
N ALA A 130 14.34 1.53 17.37
CA ALA A 130 13.57 2.76 17.49
C ALA A 130 12.17 2.53 18.08
N PHE A 131 11.55 1.38 17.81
CA PHE A 131 10.33 0.94 18.50
C PHE A 131 10.59 0.71 19.99
N LEU A 132 11.60 -0.10 20.33
CA LEU A 132 11.90 -0.43 21.73
C LEU A 132 12.26 0.83 22.54
N ALA A 133 12.98 1.78 21.94
CA ALA A 133 13.28 3.07 22.58
C ALA A 133 12.02 3.89 22.89
N SER A 134 11.03 3.96 21.98
CA SER A 134 9.76 4.65 22.25
C SER A 134 8.89 3.88 23.24
N TYR A 135 8.80 2.55 23.11
CA TYR A 135 8.08 1.67 24.01
C TYR A 135 8.56 1.84 25.47
N HIS A 136 9.88 1.76 25.72
CA HIS A 136 10.43 1.95 27.07
C HIS A 136 10.25 3.38 27.58
N LYS A 137 10.34 4.40 26.71
CA LYS A 137 10.05 5.80 27.09
C LYS A 137 8.61 5.97 27.56
N ARG A 138 7.62 5.43 26.82
CA ARG A 138 6.20 5.46 27.23
C ARG A 138 5.98 4.72 28.54
N GLN A 139 6.59 3.55 28.70
CA GLN A 139 6.52 2.76 29.94
C GLN A 139 7.09 3.53 31.16
N GLY A 140 8.25 4.17 31.01
CA GLY A 140 8.86 4.99 32.07
C GLY A 140 8.07 6.25 32.42
N ASN A 141 7.31 6.80 31.45
CA ASN A 141 6.40 7.92 31.67
C ASN A 141 5.06 7.51 32.33
N GLY A 142 4.79 6.21 32.51
CA GLY A 142 3.48 5.71 32.95
C GLY A 142 2.37 5.87 31.89
N GLU A 143 2.73 6.05 30.62
CA GLU A 143 1.77 6.14 29.51
C GLU A 143 1.23 4.77 29.12
N SER A 144 -0.02 4.72 28.64
CA SER A 144 -0.58 3.46 28.15
C SER A 144 0.07 3.01 26.84
N ASN A 145 0.50 1.75 26.82
CA ASN A 145 1.50 1.24 25.91
C ASN A 145 0.97 0.10 25.02
N VAL A 146 -0.30 0.15 24.61
CA VAL A 146 -0.89 -0.86 23.71
C VAL A 146 -0.49 -0.57 22.24
N TRP A 147 -0.02 -1.59 21.53
CA TRP A 147 0.36 -1.53 20.12
C TRP A 147 -0.32 -2.62 19.30
N ILE A 148 -0.29 -2.46 17.98
CA ILE A 148 -0.90 -3.37 17.02
C ILE A 148 0.08 -3.69 15.88
N ALA A 149 0.50 -4.95 15.80
CA ALA A 149 1.28 -5.49 14.70
C ALA A 149 0.35 -5.83 13.51
N LYS A 150 0.72 -5.42 12.30
CA LYS A 150 -0.09 -5.56 11.07
C LYS A 150 0.78 -6.04 9.90
N SER A 151 0.42 -7.17 9.29
CA SER A 151 1.10 -7.64 8.06
C SER A 151 0.98 -6.62 6.92
N SER A 152 2.09 -6.34 6.24
CA SER A 152 2.08 -5.46 5.06
C SER A 152 1.54 -6.12 3.78
N ALA A 153 1.23 -7.42 3.80
CA ALA A 153 0.89 -8.20 2.60
C ALA A 153 -0.61 -8.23 2.20
N GLY A 154 -1.48 -7.52 2.93
CA GLY A 154 -2.90 -7.38 2.56
C GLY A 154 -3.80 -8.54 3.02
N ALA A 155 -3.58 -9.04 4.23
CA ALA A 155 -4.19 -10.26 4.79
C ALA A 155 -5.70 -10.18 5.18
N LYS A 156 -6.48 -9.23 4.62
CA LYS A 156 -7.95 -9.12 4.82
C LYS A 156 -8.47 -9.18 6.27
N GLY A 157 -7.68 -8.74 7.26
CA GLY A 157 -8.05 -8.77 8.68
C GLY A 157 -7.44 -9.92 9.48
N THR A 158 -6.87 -10.94 8.83
CA THR A 158 -5.93 -11.86 9.49
C THR A 158 -4.53 -11.24 9.52
N GLY A 159 -3.57 -11.87 10.22
CA GLY A 159 -2.21 -11.34 10.33
C GLY A 159 -2.14 -10.02 11.12
N ILE A 160 -2.97 -9.91 12.17
CA ILE A 160 -3.04 -8.79 13.10
C ILE A 160 -2.88 -9.37 14.52
N PHE A 161 -2.02 -8.73 15.32
CA PHE A 161 -1.85 -9.03 16.74
C PHE A 161 -1.83 -7.72 17.54
N ILE A 162 -2.41 -7.72 18.74
CA ILE A 162 -2.53 -6.54 19.61
C ILE A 162 -2.03 -6.97 20.99
N SER A 163 -1.05 -6.25 21.52
CA SER A 163 -0.55 -6.46 22.89
C SER A 163 0.00 -5.16 23.47
N SER A 164 0.13 -5.15 24.80
CA SER A 164 0.90 -4.17 25.56
C SER A 164 2.33 -4.61 25.86
N ASP A 165 2.73 -5.85 25.52
CA ASP A 165 4.10 -6.34 25.69
C ASP A 165 4.89 -6.27 24.37
N ALA A 166 6.06 -5.64 24.43
CA ALA A 166 7.00 -5.54 23.31
C ALA A 166 7.55 -6.89 22.85
N ASN A 167 7.74 -7.86 23.76
CA ASN A 167 8.29 -9.18 23.46
C ASN A 167 7.27 -10.01 22.67
N GLU A 168 6.02 -10.08 23.12
CA GLU A 168 4.94 -10.76 22.38
C GLU A 168 4.77 -10.19 20.97
N LEU A 169 4.89 -8.87 20.80
CA LEU A 169 4.83 -8.21 19.49
C LEU A 169 6.00 -8.61 18.58
N MET A 170 7.21 -8.78 19.13
CA MET A 170 8.40 -9.21 18.37
C MET A 170 8.32 -10.70 18.03
N ASP A 171 8.06 -11.57 19.01
CA ASP A 171 7.91 -13.01 18.82
C ASP A 171 6.79 -13.33 17.82
N TYR A 172 5.66 -12.61 17.91
CA TYR A 172 4.59 -12.73 16.91
C TYR A 172 5.06 -12.39 15.50
N ILE A 173 5.93 -11.39 15.31
CA ILE A 173 6.45 -10.96 14.00
C ILE A 173 7.57 -11.87 13.50
N ASP A 174 8.48 -12.31 14.37
CA ASP A 174 9.64 -13.13 13.98
C ASP A 174 9.24 -14.54 13.53
N ASN A 175 8.09 -15.04 14.00
CA ASN A 175 7.45 -16.25 13.49
C ASN A 175 6.70 -16.06 12.15
N GLN A 176 6.85 -14.93 11.45
CA GLN A 176 6.14 -14.63 10.19
C GLN A 176 7.04 -14.66 8.96
N GLY A 177 6.51 -15.14 7.83
CA GLY A 177 7.17 -15.08 6.53
C GLY A 177 7.11 -13.71 5.81
N GLN A 178 6.90 -12.58 6.51
CA GLN A 178 6.66 -11.28 5.86
C GLN A 178 6.87 -10.06 6.77
N VAL A 179 7.23 -8.91 6.16
CA VAL A 179 7.42 -7.62 6.85
C VAL A 179 6.12 -7.10 7.48
N HIS A 180 6.23 -6.59 8.71
CA HIS A 180 5.13 -6.07 9.51
C HIS A 180 5.31 -4.58 9.82
N VAL A 181 4.21 -3.95 10.22
CA VAL A 181 4.22 -2.64 10.88
C VAL A 181 3.71 -2.83 12.30
N ILE A 182 4.52 -2.44 13.30
CA ILE A 182 4.00 -2.15 14.65
C ILE A 182 3.51 -0.70 14.63
N GLN A 183 2.30 -0.46 15.10
CA GLN A 183 1.69 0.87 15.17
C GLN A 183 1.01 1.08 16.52
N LYS A 184 1.07 2.29 17.08
CA LYS A 184 0.42 2.60 18.36
C LYS A 184 -1.09 2.35 18.23
N TYR A 185 -1.66 1.57 19.16
CA TYR A 185 -3.09 1.29 19.13
C TYR A 185 -3.88 2.48 19.67
N LEU A 186 -5.01 2.78 19.03
CA LEU A 186 -5.94 3.82 19.44
C LEU A 186 -6.87 3.25 20.52
N GLU A 187 -6.47 3.41 21.78
CA GLU A 187 -7.15 2.85 22.96
C GLU A 187 -8.42 3.60 23.35
N ARG A 188 -8.56 4.86 22.93
CA ARG A 188 -9.75 5.70 23.13
C ARG A 188 -10.38 6.06 21.78
N PRO A 189 -10.94 5.09 21.04
CA PRO A 189 -11.66 5.37 19.79
C PRO A 189 -12.99 6.08 20.10
N LEU A 190 -13.56 6.75 19.10
CA LEU A 190 -14.97 7.12 19.15
C LEU A 190 -15.82 5.85 19.06
N LEU A 191 -16.85 5.75 19.91
CA LEU A 191 -17.75 4.60 19.99
C LEU A 191 -19.15 5.02 19.55
N LEU A 192 -19.79 4.18 18.75
CA LEU A 192 -21.17 4.37 18.32
C LEU A 192 -22.12 3.81 19.38
N GLU A 193 -23.13 4.61 19.73
CA GLU A 193 -24.23 4.20 20.60
C GLU A 193 -25.57 4.17 19.84
N PRO A 194 -26.50 3.27 20.18
CA PRO A 194 -26.37 2.23 21.21
C PRO A 194 -25.45 1.06 20.78
N GLY A 195 -24.69 0.53 21.73
CA GLY A 195 -23.95 -0.73 21.61
C GLY A 195 -22.43 -0.63 21.80
N HIS A 196 -21.90 0.54 22.14
CA HIS A 196 -20.50 0.75 22.53
C HIS A 196 -19.45 0.26 21.50
N ARG A 197 -19.72 0.42 20.20
CA ARG A 197 -18.91 -0.19 19.13
C ARG A 197 -17.95 0.78 18.46
N LYS A 198 -16.67 0.38 18.35
CA LYS A 198 -15.67 1.06 17.50
C LYS A 198 -15.99 0.86 16.02
N PHE A 199 -15.55 1.80 15.19
CA PHE A 199 -15.69 1.78 13.73
C PHE A 199 -14.47 2.44 13.06
N ASP A 200 -14.39 2.31 11.74
CA ASP A 200 -13.49 3.08 10.88
C ASP A 200 -14.27 3.71 9.71
N ILE A 201 -13.66 4.69 9.03
CA ILE A 201 -14.27 5.39 7.90
C ILE A 201 -13.48 5.06 6.63
N SER A 202 -14.11 4.33 5.72
CA SER A 202 -13.55 4.01 4.39
C SER A 202 -13.95 5.09 3.37
N ILE A 203 -12.99 5.88 2.89
CA ILE A 203 -13.23 7.00 1.95
C ILE A 203 -12.74 6.61 0.54
N LEU A 204 -13.66 6.51 -0.42
CA LEU A 204 -13.30 6.28 -1.83
C LEU A 204 -12.79 7.58 -2.47
N ILE A 205 -11.48 7.70 -2.57
CA ILE A 205 -10.82 8.76 -3.35
C ILE A 205 -10.70 8.29 -4.81
N LYS A 206 -10.99 9.20 -5.77
CA LYS A 206 -10.75 8.99 -7.20
C LYS A 206 -9.96 10.16 -7.77
N GLN A 207 -8.74 9.88 -8.22
CA GLN A 207 -7.86 10.84 -8.88
C GLN A 207 -7.86 10.63 -10.40
N TYR A 208 -7.78 11.73 -11.15
CA TYR A 208 -7.75 11.77 -12.61
C TYR A 208 -6.46 12.41 -13.10
N ASN A 209 -5.98 12.05 -14.30
CA ASN A 209 -4.96 12.83 -15.00
C ASN A 209 -5.51 14.21 -15.37
N SER A 210 -4.77 15.28 -15.08
CA SER A 210 -4.96 16.58 -15.74
C SER A 210 -4.36 16.53 -17.15
N ALA A 211 -4.93 17.30 -18.09
CA ALA A 211 -4.54 17.23 -19.51
C ALA A 211 -3.17 17.84 -19.86
N ALA A 212 -2.37 18.24 -18.86
CA ALA A 212 -1.13 18.99 -19.04
C ALA A 212 0.16 18.13 -18.95
N THR A 213 0.11 16.94 -18.33
CA THR A 213 1.30 16.08 -18.17
C THR A 213 1.00 14.58 -18.33
N PRO A 214 1.85 13.80 -19.02
CA PRO A 214 1.69 12.34 -19.20
C PRO A 214 2.12 11.54 -17.95
N SER A 215 1.57 11.89 -16.79
CA SER A 215 1.84 11.29 -15.47
C SER A 215 0.63 10.45 -15.03
N TYR A 216 0.62 9.18 -15.44
CA TYR A 216 -0.49 8.22 -15.33
C TYR A 216 -0.85 7.81 -13.90
N GLN A 217 -1.90 8.39 -13.29
CA GLN A 217 -2.45 8.05 -11.91
C GLN A 217 -3.97 7.80 -12.36
N VAL A 218 -4.55 6.63 -12.01
CA VAL A 218 -5.87 6.56 -11.38
C VAL A 218 -5.68 5.84 -10.05
N MET A 219 -6.18 6.42 -8.96
CA MET A 219 -6.11 5.84 -7.62
C MET A 219 -7.53 5.46 -7.19
N CYS A 220 -7.67 4.24 -6.68
CA CYS A 220 -8.73 3.85 -5.76
C CYS A 220 -8.02 3.21 -4.56
N VAL A 221 -8.42 3.63 -3.36
CA VAL A 221 -8.04 3.01 -2.08
C VAL A 221 -9.13 2.02 -1.70
#